data_AF-A0A7C8Z4C2-F1
#
_entry.id   AF-A0A7C8Z4C2-F1
#
_cell.length_a   1.000
_cell.length_b   1.000
_cell.length_c   1.000
_cell.angle_alpha   90.00
_cell.angle_beta   90.00
_cell.angle_gamma   90.00
#
_symmetry.space_group_name_H-M   'P 1'
#
loop_
_entity.id
_entity.type
_entity.pdbx_description
1 polymer ?
#
loop_
_entity_poly.entity_id
_entity_poly.type
_entity_poly.pdbx_seq_one_letter_code
_entity_poly.pdbx_strand_id
1 'polypeptide(L)'
;LLHGASDIAFSNYGHEWRKMRKIFASEMLSNSNLDSAYNLRRQQVRKMVADTYEKAGGVVDIGELAFLTIMSSITSMVWGQTLKGHQGCAVKSEFRAVLREFMELLGAPNISDIFPLLARFDLQGIKRRAEKVSCQCDEILDSAINIHNSGEKSGQKDFLGHLLQLTKREDPATSLTLVQVKAMLMDIVVGGMDTTVTAVEWAMSLMLKHPKLVRKVQEELTEIVGLNTSVEEGHFPKLKYLEAVVKETFRLHPPIPLLVPHCPSKSTTVAGYT
;
A
#
# COMPACT_ATOMS: atom_id res chain seq x y z
N LEU A 1 1.64 2.47 -17.64
CA LEU A 1 0.48 2.07 -16.82
C LEU A 1 0.05 3.13 -15.82
N LEU A 2 0.93 3.99 -15.29
CA LEU A 2 0.57 5.30 -14.70
C LEU A 2 1.72 6.29 -14.97
N HIS A 3 1.42 7.57 -15.18
CA HIS A 3 2.41 8.69 -15.18
C HIS A 3 3.70 8.48 -16.00
N GLY A 4 3.62 7.76 -17.13
CA GLY A 4 4.77 7.53 -18.01
C GLY A 4 5.90 6.67 -17.42
N ALA A 5 5.60 5.76 -16.47
CA ALA A 5 6.60 4.96 -15.76
C ALA A 5 7.61 5.81 -14.96
N SER A 6 7.10 6.85 -14.30
CA SER A 6 7.86 7.69 -13.36
C SER A 6 7.77 7.19 -11.91
N ASP A 7 7.12 6.05 -11.69
CA ASP A 7 6.94 5.39 -10.39
C ASP A 7 8.16 4.52 -10.00
N ILE A 8 8.17 3.92 -8.82
CA ILE A 8 9.26 3.09 -8.30
C ILE A 8 9.10 1.63 -8.71
N ALA A 9 7.86 1.15 -8.83
CA ALA A 9 7.58 -0.27 -9.05
C ALA A 9 7.90 -0.72 -10.48
N PHE A 10 7.60 0.10 -11.48
CA PHE A 10 7.66 -0.25 -12.91
C PHE A 10 8.66 0.60 -13.71
N SER A 11 9.32 1.60 -13.11
CA SER A 11 10.34 2.36 -13.83
C SER A 11 11.65 1.61 -13.99
N ASN A 12 12.32 1.86 -15.10
CA ASN A 12 13.62 1.25 -15.38
C ASN A 12 14.68 1.75 -14.41
N TYR A 13 15.60 0.85 -14.03
CA TYR A 13 16.74 1.22 -13.20
C TYR A 13 17.55 2.35 -13.87
N GLY A 14 17.76 3.44 -13.14
CA GLY A 14 18.45 4.62 -13.64
C GLY A 14 18.62 5.69 -12.58
N HIS A 15 19.06 6.87 -12.99
CA HIS A 15 19.23 8.01 -12.07
C HIS A 15 17.90 8.38 -11.39
N GLU A 16 16.81 8.50 -12.15
CA GLU A 16 15.50 8.86 -11.63
C GLU A 16 14.92 7.80 -10.70
N TRP A 17 15.00 6.52 -11.05
CA TRP A 17 14.57 5.44 -10.15
C TRP A 17 15.35 5.46 -8.83
N ARG A 18 16.68 5.64 -8.88
CA ARG A 18 17.51 5.72 -7.66
C ARG A 18 17.14 6.92 -6.80
N LYS A 19 16.89 8.08 -7.42
CA LYS A 19 16.43 9.29 -6.75
C LYS A 19 15.08 9.04 -6.05
N MET A 20 14.09 8.56 -6.79
CA MET A 20 12.75 8.24 -6.27
C MET A 20 12.81 7.23 -5.13
N ARG A 21 13.58 6.14 -5.29
CA ARG A 21 13.76 5.11 -4.28
C ARG A 21 14.44 5.64 -3.02
N LYS A 22 15.46 6.50 -3.18
CA LYS A 22 16.16 7.14 -2.06
C LYS A 22 15.21 8.04 -1.29
N ILE A 23 14.50 8.94 -1.99
CA ILE A 23 13.52 9.85 -1.37
C ILE A 23 12.44 9.04 -0.65
N PHE A 24 11.87 8.02 -1.29
CA PHE A 24 10.86 7.18 -0.65
C PHE A 24 11.39 6.52 0.64
N ALA A 25 12.59 5.93 0.61
CA ALA A 25 13.18 5.28 1.77
C ALA A 25 13.49 6.28 2.90
N SER A 26 14.04 7.46 2.60
CA SER A 26 14.46 8.43 3.61
C SER A 26 13.35 9.37 4.10
N GLU A 27 12.36 9.66 3.25
CA GLU A 27 11.31 10.65 3.51
C GLU A 27 9.95 10.01 3.77
N MET A 28 9.68 8.78 3.33
CA MET A 28 8.38 8.14 3.59
C MET A 28 8.50 6.99 4.60
N LEU A 29 9.55 6.18 4.47
CA LEU A 29 9.78 5.00 5.30
C LEU A 29 10.74 5.23 6.47
N SER A 30 11.10 6.48 6.79
CA SER A 30 11.89 6.78 7.98
C SER A 30 11.06 6.57 9.25
N ASN A 31 11.72 6.16 10.34
CA ASN A 31 11.06 5.95 11.63
C ASN A 31 10.22 7.17 12.04
N SER A 32 10.77 8.38 11.93
CA SER A 32 10.04 9.61 12.28
C SER A 32 8.75 9.80 11.48
N ASN A 33 8.72 9.44 10.20
CA ASN A 33 7.56 9.65 9.35
C ASN A 33 6.54 8.52 9.52
N LEU A 34 7.00 7.28 9.72
CA LEU A 34 6.14 6.17 10.11
C LEU A 34 5.49 6.41 11.49
N ASP A 35 6.23 6.97 12.45
CA ASP A 35 5.74 7.34 13.77
C ASP A 35 4.74 8.50 13.70
N SER A 36 4.92 9.45 12.79
CA SER A 36 3.94 10.54 12.61
C SER A 36 2.57 10.04 12.15
N ALA A 37 2.55 8.93 11.40
CA ALA A 37 1.36 8.23 10.95
C ALA A 37 0.83 7.17 11.94
N TYR A 38 1.51 6.95 13.07
CA TYR A 38 1.14 5.95 14.07
C TYR A 38 -0.31 6.06 14.54
N ASN A 39 -0.73 7.27 14.93
CA ASN A 39 -2.08 7.49 15.46
C ASN A 39 -3.18 7.15 14.43
N LEU A 40 -2.90 7.36 13.14
CA LEU A 40 -3.83 7.03 12.06
C LEU A 40 -4.01 5.52 11.95
N ARG A 41 -2.91 4.75 11.93
CA ARG A 41 -2.95 3.28 11.89
C ARG A 41 -3.63 2.72 13.14
N ARG A 42 -3.22 3.20 14.30
CA ARG A 42 -3.76 2.79 15.61
C ARG A 42 -5.28 3.00 15.69
N GLN A 43 -5.77 4.13 15.19
CA GLN A 43 -7.21 4.41 15.17
C GLN A 43 -7.97 3.37 14.33
N GLN A 44 -7.45 3.03 13.14
CA GLN A 44 -8.12 2.05 12.26
C GLN A 44 -8.09 0.64 12.85
N VAL A 45 -6.96 0.20 13.42
CA VAL A 45 -6.86 -1.12 14.07
C VAL A 45 -7.78 -1.22 15.29
N ARG A 46 -7.86 -0.17 16.12
CA ARG A 46 -8.77 -0.16 17.27
C ARG A 46 -10.22 -0.21 16.86
N LYS A 47 -10.58 0.53 15.81
CA LYS A 47 -11.93 0.46 15.23
C LYS A 47 -12.23 -0.95 14.73
N MET A 48 -11.33 -1.55 13.95
CA MET A 48 -11.47 -2.94 13.48
C MET A 48 -11.71 -3.92 14.63
N VAL A 49 -10.95 -3.81 15.73
CA VAL A 49 -11.11 -4.67 16.92
C VAL A 49 -12.48 -4.45 17.57
N ALA A 50 -12.91 -3.19 17.75
CA ALA A 50 -14.23 -2.87 18.30
C ALA A 50 -15.36 -3.42 17.43
N ASP A 51 -15.33 -3.14 16.13
CA ASP A 51 -16.33 -3.61 15.14
C ASP A 51 -16.38 -5.15 15.08
N THR A 52 -15.25 -5.82 15.31
CA THR A 52 -15.18 -7.30 15.38
C THR A 52 -15.76 -7.82 16.68
N TYR A 53 -15.50 -7.15 17.80
CA TYR A 53 -16.05 -7.52 19.10
C TYR A 53 -17.57 -7.39 19.16
N GLU A 54 -18.14 -6.38 18.50
CA GLU A 54 -19.60 -6.23 18.38
C GLU A 54 -20.25 -7.41 17.61
N LYS A 55 -19.49 -8.11 16.78
CA LYS A 55 -19.92 -9.31 16.04
C LYS A 55 -19.57 -10.61 16.76
N ALA A 56 -19.19 -10.55 18.04
CA ALA A 56 -18.84 -11.74 18.82
C ALA A 56 -19.97 -12.78 18.78
N GLY A 57 -19.58 -14.05 18.55
CA GLY A 57 -20.52 -15.15 18.35
C GLY A 57 -20.99 -15.34 16.90
N GLY A 58 -20.66 -14.41 15.99
CA GLY A 58 -20.91 -14.52 14.55
C GLY A 58 -19.71 -14.99 13.73
N VAL A 59 -19.95 -15.22 12.43
CA VAL A 59 -18.91 -15.48 11.44
C VAL A 59 -18.36 -14.16 10.92
N VAL A 60 -17.04 -14.04 10.86
CA VAL A 60 -16.33 -12.86 10.37
C VAL A 60 -15.51 -13.25 9.14
N ASP A 61 -15.71 -12.52 8.05
CA ASP A 61 -14.84 -12.59 6.88
C ASP A 61 -13.55 -11.80 7.17
N ILE A 62 -12.44 -12.52 7.33
CA ILE A 62 -11.14 -11.94 7.63
C ILE A 62 -10.57 -11.16 6.44
N GLY A 63 -10.83 -11.61 5.20
CA GLY A 63 -10.36 -10.96 3.99
C GLY A 63 -11.00 -9.58 3.84
N GLU A 64 -12.32 -9.51 3.95
CA GLU A 64 -13.06 -8.23 3.92
C GLU A 64 -12.67 -7.31 5.09
N LEU A 65 -12.53 -7.86 6.30
CA LEU A 65 -12.09 -7.10 7.48
C LEU A 65 -10.70 -6.49 7.28
N ALA A 66 -9.75 -7.29 6.77
CA ALA A 66 -8.39 -6.84 6.48
C ALA A 66 -8.40 -5.79 5.38
N PHE A 67 -9.13 -6.02 4.28
CA PHE A 67 -9.26 -5.09 3.16
C PHE A 67 -9.78 -3.71 3.62
N LEU A 68 -10.90 -3.68 4.34
CA LEU A 68 -11.47 -2.42 4.82
C LEU A 68 -10.55 -1.68 5.79
N THR A 69 -9.87 -2.41 6.68
CA THR A 69 -8.95 -1.84 7.67
C THR A 69 -7.71 -1.27 7.01
N ILE A 70 -7.06 -2.03 6.14
CA ILE A 70 -5.84 -1.62 5.43
C ILE A 70 -6.15 -0.48 4.46
N MET A 71 -7.27 -0.55 3.72
CA MET A 71 -7.70 0.53 2.84
C MET A 71 -7.95 1.82 3.63
N SER A 72 -8.63 1.73 4.77
CA SER A 72 -8.85 2.90 5.64
C SER A 72 -7.54 3.43 6.23
N SER A 73 -6.62 2.55 6.62
CA SER A 73 -5.31 2.92 7.16
C SER A 73 -4.45 3.65 6.13
N ILE A 74 -4.28 3.07 4.94
CA ILE A 74 -3.50 3.66 3.84
C ILE A 74 -4.13 4.97 3.38
N THR A 75 -5.45 5.03 3.15
CA THR A 75 -6.09 6.28 2.75
C THR A 75 -6.00 7.36 3.83
N SER A 76 -6.04 6.99 5.11
CA SER A 76 -5.75 7.91 6.21
C SER A 76 -4.30 8.38 6.22
N MET A 77 -3.32 7.53 5.93
CA MET A 77 -1.91 7.95 5.85
C MET A 77 -1.63 8.85 4.65
N VAL A 78 -2.25 8.56 3.51
CA VAL A 78 -2.07 9.33 2.27
C VAL A 78 -2.73 10.69 2.36
N TRP A 79 -4.00 10.73 2.77
CA TRP A 79 -4.83 11.93 2.74
C TRP A 79 -5.05 12.60 4.10
N GLY A 80 -4.59 11.98 5.20
CA GLY A 80 -4.74 12.50 6.55
C GLY A 80 -6.14 13.03 6.88
N GLN A 81 -6.12 14.25 7.40
CA GLN A 81 -7.29 15.08 7.61
C GLN A 81 -7.58 16.01 6.42
N THR A 82 -6.72 16.06 5.41
CA THR A 82 -6.85 16.91 4.22
C THR A 82 -8.20 16.71 3.53
N LEU A 83 -8.65 15.45 3.43
CA LEU A 83 -9.93 15.10 2.83
C LEU A 83 -11.03 14.88 3.91
N LYS A 84 -11.34 15.92 4.68
CA LYS A 84 -12.49 15.98 5.61
C LYS A 84 -13.70 16.68 4.97
N GLY A 85 -14.89 16.46 5.54
CA GLY A 85 -16.14 17.04 5.04
C GLY A 85 -16.74 16.29 3.86
N HIS A 86 -17.88 16.76 3.37
CA HIS A 86 -18.67 16.07 2.33
C HIS A 86 -17.86 15.86 1.03
N GLN A 87 -17.14 16.89 0.58
CA GLN A 87 -16.28 16.82 -0.62
C GLN A 87 -15.12 15.83 -0.43
N GLY A 88 -14.41 15.87 0.70
CA GLY A 88 -13.32 14.92 0.98
C GLY A 88 -13.79 13.47 1.10
N CYS A 89 -14.99 13.23 1.64
CA CYS A 89 -15.59 11.89 1.67
C CYS A 89 -15.92 11.35 0.27
N ALA A 90 -16.40 12.22 -0.63
CA ALA A 90 -16.66 11.84 -2.02
C ALA A 90 -15.37 11.42 -2.73
N VAL A 91 -14.29 12.22 -2.64
CA VAL A 91 -12.98 11.90 -3.24
C VAL A 91 -12.43 10.58 -2.70
N LYS A 92 -12.52 10.32 -1.38
CA LYS A 92 -12.10 9.02 -0.80
C LYS A 92 -12.92 7.84 -1.32
N SER A 93 -14.23 8.02 -1.50
CA SER A 93 -15.12 6.98 -2.00
C SER A 93 -14.85 6.68 -3.47
N GLU A 94 -14.66 7.71 -4.28
CA GLU A 94 -14.32 7.60 -5.69
C GLU A 94 -12.97 6.91 -5.86
N PHE A 95 -11.96 7.33 -5.09
CA PHE A 95 -10.64 6.71 -5.08
C PHE A 95 -10.71 5.21 -4.77
N ARG A 96 -11.52 4.81 -3.77
CA ARG A 96 -11.74 3.39 -3.45
C ARG A 96 -12.35 2.60 -4.60
N ALA A 97 -13.29 3.19 -5.34
CA ALA A 97 -13.91 2.53 -6.47
C ALA A 97 -12.92 2.34 -7.62
N VAL A 98 -12.18 3.40 -7.98
CA VAL A 98 -11.19 3.37 -9.05
C VAL A 98 -10.03 2.43 -8.72
N LEU A 99 -9.58 2.39 -7.47
CA LEU A 99 -8.51 1.48 -7.05
C LEU A 99 -8.88 0.01 -7.18
N ARG A 100 -10.13 -0.38 -6.91
CA ARG A 100 -10.56 -1.77 -7.13
C ARG A 100 -10.44 -2.17 -8.59
N GLU A 101 -10.89 -1.31 -9.51
CA GLU A 101 -10.75 -1.56 -10.95
C GLU A 101 -9.27 -1.57 -11.37
N PHE A 102 -8.45 -0.69 -10.79
CA PHE A 102 -7.00 -0.68 -11.03
C PHE A 102 -6.33 -2.00 -10.63
N MET A 103 -6.64 -2.53 -9.46
CA MET A 103 -6.09 -3.82 -8.99
C MET A 103 -6.55 -4.99 -9.85
N GLU A 104 -7.82 -5.00 -10.25
CA GLU A 104 -8.35 -6.00 -11.18
C GLU A 104 -7.56 -6.00 -12.50
N LEU A 105 -7.30 -4.82 -13.06
CA LEU A 105 -6.55 -4.67 -14.31
C LEU A 105 -5.08 -5.05 -14.17
N LEU A 106 -4.43 -4.72 -13.04
CA LEU A 106 -3.05 -5.11 -12.78
C LEU A 106 -2.86 -6.63 -12.73
N GLY A 107 -3.84 -7.36 -12.22
CA GLY A 107 -3.81 -8.82 -12.14
C GLY A 107 -4.33 -9.54 -13.38
N ALA A 108 -4.92 -8.83 -14.34
CA ALA A 108 -5.58 -9.43 -15.49
C ALA A 108 -4.56 -9.96 -16.52
N PRO A 109 -4.67 -11.23 -16.97
CA PRO A 109 -3.84 -11.73 -18.05
C PRO A 109 -4.19 -11.02 -19.35
N ASN A 110 -3.17 -10.54 -20.06
CA ASN A 110 -3.33 -9.82 -21.33
C ASN A 110 -2.60 -10.55 -22.46
N ILE A 111 -3.35 -11.03 -23.45
CA ILE A 111 -2.83 -11.74 -24.62
C ILE A 111 -1.89 -10.87 -25.45
N SER A 112 -2.07 -9.55 -25.40
CA SER A 112 -1.21 -8.58 -26.09
C SER A 112 0.23 -8.57 -25.55
N ASP A 113 0.41 -8.95 -24.27
CA ASP A 113 1.74 -9.00 -23.64
C ASP A 113 2.51 -10.26 -24.07
N ILE A 114 1.81 -11.30 -24.50
CA ILE A 114 2.38 -12.56 -24.99
C ILE A 114 2.57 -12.51 -26.52
N PHE A 115 1.63 -11.90 -27.23
CA PHE A 115 1.63 -11.81 -28.69
C PHE A 115 1.61 -10.34 -29.14
N PRO A 116 2.79 -9.69 -29.28
CA PRO A 116 2.89 -8.27 -29.60
C PRO A 116 2.19 -7.85 -30.91
N LEU A 117 2.08 -8.77 -31.87
CA LEU A 117 1.37 -8.53 -33.14
C LEU A 117 -0.12 -8.26 -32.95
N LEU A 118 -0.71 -8.75 -31.85
CA LEU A 118 -2.12 -8.56 -31.51
C LEU A 118 -2.38 -7.29 -30.69
N ALA A 119 -1.33 -6.66 -30.16
CA ALA A 119 -1.44 -5.53 -29.23
C ALA A 119 -2.20 -4.33 -29.80
N ARG A 120 -2.16 -4.12 -31.11
CA ARG A 120 -2.90 -3.03 -31.79
C ARG A 120 -4.43 -3.19 -31.71
N PHE A 121 -4.92 -4.41 -31.49
CA PHE A 121 -6.35 -4.71 -31.52
C PHE A 121 -7.00 -4.62 -30.15
N ASP A 122 -6.22 -4.63 -29.06
CA ASP A 122 -6.71 -4.63 -27.67
C ASP A 122 -7.89 -5.60 -27.48
N LEU A 123 -7.69 -6.87 -27.86
CA LEU A 123 -8.76 -7.87 -27.98
C LEU A 123 -9.57 -8.07 -26.68
N GLN A 124 -8.94 -7.82 -25.53
CA GLN A 124 -9.57 -7.93 -24.20
C GLN A 124 -10.01 -6.57 -23.63
N GLY A 125 -9.77 -5.46 -24.34
CA GLY A 125 -10.07 -4.10 -23.89
C GLY A 125 -9.27 -3.63 -22.67
N ILE A 126 -8.23 -4.38 -22.27
CA ILE A 126 -7.44 -4.11 -21.06
C ILE A 126 -6.72 -2.77 -21.19
N LYS A 127 -6.13 -2.49 -22.36
CA LYS A 127 -5.40 -1.23 -22.57
C LYS A 127 -6.34 -0.04 -22.42
N ARG A 128 -7.50 -0.07 -23.09
CA ARG A 128 -8.49 1.02 -23.02
C ARG A 128 -9.03 1.22 -21.60
N ARG A 129 -9.30 0.14 -20.87
CA ARG A 129 -9.73 0.21 -19.46
C ARG A 129 -8.63 0.81 -18.57
N ALA A 130 -7.38 0.38 -18.74
CA ALA A 130 -6.25 0.90 -18.00
C ALA A 130 -6.00 2.40 -18.26
N GLU A 131 -6.14 2.86 -19.49
CA GLU A 131 -6.07 4.29 -19.83
C GLU A 131 -7.17 5.10 -19.11
N LYS A 132 -8.42 4.60 -19.12
CA LYS A 132 -9.53 5.24 -18.42
C LYS A 132 -9.28 5.32 -16.91
N VAL A 133 -8.90 4.22 -16.28
CA VAL A 133 -8.59 4.17 -14.84
C VAL A 133 -7.42 5.08 -14.51
N SER A 134 -6.38 5.12 -15.36
CA SER A 134 -5.25 6.04 -15.19
C SER A 134 -5.67 7.50 -15.21
N CYS A 135 -6.59 7.90 -16.10
CA CYS A 135 -7.14 9.26 -16.12
C CYS A 135 -7.93 9.57 -14.85
N GLN A 136 -8.80 8.65 -14.42
CA GLN A 136 -9.59 8.84 -13.19
C GLN A 136 -8.70 8.94 -11.94
N CYS A 137 -7.66 8.12 -11.85
CA CYS A 137 -6.67 8.26 -10.79
C CYS A 137 -6.02 9.66 -10.82
N ASP A 138 -5.59 10.14 -11.99
CA ASP A 138 -4.96 11.45 -12.12
C ASP A 138 -5.88 12.60 -11.67
N GLU A 139 -7.15 12.58 -12.09
CA GLU A 139 -8.18 13.56 -11.71
C GLU A 139 -8.47 13.59 -10.20
N ILE A 140 -8.51 12.41 -9.57
CA ILE A 140 -8.71 12.27 -8.13
C ILE A 140 -7.49 12.82 -7.36
N LEU A 141 -6.28 12.48 -7.81
CA LEU A 141 -5.05 12.98 -7.19
C LEU A 141 -4.96 14.51 -7.33
N ASP A 142 -5.31 15.06 -8.49
CA ASP A 142 -5.37 16.52 -8.70
C ASP A 142 -6.40 17.19 -7.80
N SER A 143 -7.59 16.60 -7.67
CA SER A 143 -8.62 17.10 -6.76
C SER A 143 -8.12 17.12 -5.31
N ALA A 144 -7.42 16.06 -4.88
CA ALA A 144 -6.84 15.99 -3.55
C ALA A 144 -5.73 17.04 -3.33
N ILE A 145 -4.86 17.26 -4.33
CA ILE A 145 -3.83 18.31 -4.31
C ILE A 145 -4.46 19.71 -4.22
N ASN A 146 -5.52 19.96 -4.99
CA ASN A 146 -6.23 21.24 -4.99
C ASN A 146 -6.89 21.52 -3.64
N ILE A 147 -7.57 20.51 -3.06
CA ILE A 147 -8.14 20.61 -1.72
C ILE A 147 -7.04 20.92 -0.70
N HIS A 148 -5.92 20.21 -0.75
CA HIS A 148 -4.77 20.44 0.15
C HIS A 148 -4.23 21.88 0.04
N ASN A 149 -4.09 22.40 -1.18
CA ASN A 149 -3.58 23.74 -1.42
C ASN A 149 -4.56 24.85 -1.00
N SER A 150 -5.87 24.57 -1.02
CA SER A 150 -6.94 25.52 -0.66
C SER A 150 -7.29 25.55 0.82
N GLY A 151 -6.95 24.49 1.58
CA GLY A 151 -7.30 24.35 2.99
C GLY A 151 -6.33 25.03 3.96
N GLU A 152 -6.79 25.31 5.17
CA GLU A 152 -5.89 25.63 6.28
C GLU A 152 -4.95 24.45 6.54
N LYS A 153 -3.65 24.73 6.69
CA LYS A 153 -2.62 23.72 6.96
C LYS A 153 -2.93 23.04 8.30
N SER A 154 -3.58 21.88 8.27
CA SER A 154 -3.72 21.07 9.45
C SER A 154 -2.32 20.67 9.92
N GLY A 155 -2.02 20.86 11.21
CA GLY A 155 -0.70 20.53 11.78
C GLY A 155 -0.35 19.03 11.76
N GLN A 156 -1.24 18.17 11.25
CA GLN A 156 -1.03 16.74 11.13
C GLN A 156 -0.37 16.42 9.79
N LYS A 157 0.85 15.85 9.82
CA LYS A 157 1.60 15.45 8.63
C LYS A 157 0.97 14.21 8.00
N ASP A 158 0.38 14.36 6.82
CA ASP A 158 0.04 13.25 5.92
C ASP A 158 1.07 13.10 4.80
N PHE A 159 1.03 11.98 4.08
CA PHE A 159 2.01 11.70 3.04
C PHE A 159 1.89 12.67 1.87
N LEU A 160 0.67 13.06 1.47
CA LEU A 160 0.47 14.07 0.43
C LEU A 160 1.17 15.38 0.81
N GLY A 161 0.90 15.91 2.01
CA GLY A 161 1.49 17.16 2.48
C GLY A 161 3.01 17.09 2.60
N HIS A 162 3.55 15.95 3.05
CA HIS A 162 5.01 15.74 3.10
C HIS A 162 5.63 15.75 1.71
N LEU A 163 5.05 15.00 0.76
CA LEU A 163 5.54 14.95 -0.61
C LEU A 163 5.44 16.30 -1.34
N LEU A 164 4.37 17.06 -1.10
CA LEU A 164 4.20 18.43 -1.62
C LEU A 164 5.19 19.44 -1.01
N GLN A 165 5.79 19.15 0.16
CA GLN A 165 6.90 19.95 0.66
C GLN A 165 8.20 19.63 -0.08
N LEU A 166 8.40 18.37 -0.49
CA LEU A 166 9.57 17.98 -1.28
C LEU A 166 9.59 18.65 -2.65
N THR A 167 8.44 18.96 -3.25
CA THR A 167 8.38 19.71 -4.52
C THR A 167 8.88 21.14 -4.41
N LYS A 168 8.99 21.69 -3.19
CA LYS A 168 9.43 23.07 -2.92
C LYS A 168 10.92 23.18 -2.61
N ARG A 169 11.66 22.06 -2.60
CA ARG A 169 13.11 22.06 -2.39
C ARG A 169 13.84 22.61 -3.61
N GLU A 170 14.85 23.44 -3.38
CA GLU A 170 15.67 24.03 -4.44
C GLU A 170 16.59 23.02 -5.12
N ASP A 171 17.08 22.03 -4.37
CA ASP A 171 17.99 21.01 -4.88
C ASP A 171 17.24 19.97 -5.76
N PRO A 172 17.56 19.89 -7.07
CA PRO A 172 16.94 18.92 -7.98
C PRO A 172 17.16 17.45 -7.59
N ALA A 173 18.21 17.14 -6.82
CA ALA A 173 18.49 15.78 -6.39
C ALA A 173 17.55 15.31 -5.26
N THR A 174 16.92 16.26 -4.55
CA THR A 174 16.02 15.99 -3.42
C THR A 174 14.60 16.51 -3.61
N SER A 175 14.34 17.23 -4.71
CA SER A 175 13.01 17.70 -5.07
C SER A 175 12.23 16.70 -5.93
N LEU A 176 10.90 16.75 -5.86
CA LEU A 176 10.00 15.92 -6.68
C LEU A 176 9.21 16.80 -7.66
N THR A 177 8.90 16.25 -8.83
CA THR A 177 7.87 16.83 -9.71
C THR A 177 6.47 16.42 -9.22
N LEU A 178 5.43 17.14 -9.63
CA LEU A 178 4.05 16.77 -9.27
C LEU A 178 3.68 15.37 -9.81
N VAL A 179 4.17 15.03 -10.99
CA VAL A 179 4.01 13.70 -11.60
C VAL A 179 4.65 12.62 -10.72
N GLN A 180 5.86 12.88 -10.19
CA GLN A 180 6.54 11.97 -9.27
C GLN A 180 5.82 11.85 -7.92
N VAL A 181 5.22 12.93 -7.42
CA VAL A 181 4.38 12.88 -6.21
C VAL A 181 3.17 11.96 -6.42
N LYS A 182 2.43 12.17 -7.50
CA LYS A 182 1.26 11.34 -7.85
C LYS A 182 1.65 9.87 -8.03
N ALA A 183 2.74 9.60 -8.74
CA ALA A 183 3.28 8.25 -8.92
C ALA A 183 3.66 7.58 -7.59
N MET A 184 4.35 8.30 -6.70
CA MET A 184 4.74 7.76 -5.40
C MET A 184 3.54 7.49 -4.48
N LEU A 185 2.50 8.32 -4.54
CA LEU A 185 1.25 8.07 -3.81
C LEU A 185 0.56 6.80 -4.31
N MET A 186 0.51 6.60 -5.63
CA MET A 186 -0.04 5.37 -6.20
C MET A 186 0.78 4.14 -5.80
N ASP A 187 2.11 4.20 -5.83
CA ASP A 187 2.97 3.11 -5.36
C ASP A 187 2.72 2.72 -3.90
N ILE A 188 2.57 3.72 -3.03
CA ILE A 188 2.28 3.49 -1.59
C ILE A 188 0.94 2.77 -1.43
N VAL A 189 -0.08 3.24 -2.15
CA VAL A 189 -1.44 2.69 -2.04
C VAL A 189 -1.50 1.28 -2.61
N VAL A 190 -0.97 1.10 -3.82
CA VAL A 190 -1.03 -0.18 -4.53
C VAL A 190 -0.14 -1.21 -3.85
N GLY A 191 1.11 -0.84 -3.59
CA GLY A 191 2.09 -1.74 -2.98
C GLY A 191 1.77 -2.11 -1.53
N GLY A 192 1.04 -1.26 -0.80
CA GLY A 192 0.69 -1.50 0.60
C GLY A 192 -0.63 -2.22 0.84
N MET A 193 -1.54 -2.27 -0.15
CA MET A 193 -2.90 -2.76 0.06
C MET A 193 -3.01 -4.27 -0.10
N ASP A 194 -3.09 -4.77 -1.34
CA ASP A 194 -3.39 -6.18 -1.62
C ASP A 194 -2.34 -7.13 -1.02
N THR A 195 -1.08 -6.69 -0.98
CA THR A 195 0.03 -7.44 -0.38
C THR A 195 -0.19 -7.67 1.12
N THR A 196 -0.59 -6.63 1.86
CA THR A 196 -0.83 -6.70 3.30
C THR A 196 -2.12 -7.44 3.61
N VAL A 197 -3.18 -7.25 2.81
CA VAL A 197 -4.45 -7.98 2.96
C VAL A 197 -4.19 -9.48 2.82
N THR A 198 -3.52 -9.88 1.74
CA THR A 198 -3.15 -11.27 1.47
C THR A 198 -2.29 -11.85 2.60
N ALA A 199 -1.33 -11.09 3.11
CA ALA A 199 -0.48 -11.52 4.22
C ALA A 199 -1.28 -11.79 5.51
N VAL A 200 -2.21 -10.89 5.87
CA VAL A 200 -3.07 -11.05 7.05
C VAL A 200 -4.02 -12.24 6.89
N GLU A 201 -4.64 -12.38 5.72
CA GLU A 201 -5.55 -13.48 5.43
C GLU A 201 -4.86 -14.84 5.54
N TRP A 202 -3.65 -14.98 4.98
CA TRP A 202 -2.87 -16.21 5.12
C TRP A 202 -2.38 -16.45 6.54
N ALA A 203 -1.92 -15.42 7.25
CA ALA A 203 -1.49 -15.56 8.63
C ALA A 203 -2.63 -16.07 9.52
N MET A 204 -3.83 -15.46 9.40
CA MET A 204 -5.02 -15.89 10.12
C MET A 204 -5.46 -17.29 9.71
N SER A 205 -5.47 -17.59 8.41
CA SER A 205 -5.82 -18.93 7.91
C SER A 205 -4.90 -20.03 8.44
N LEU A 206 -3.58 -19.78 8.46
CA LEU A 206 -2.59 -20.71 9.00
C LEU A 206 -2.75 -20.89 10.51
N MET A 207 -2.96 -19.80 11.26
CA MET A 207 -3.19 -19.86 12.71
C MET A 207 -4.47 -20.63 13.04
N LEU A 208 -5.59 -20.34 12.38
CA LEU A 208 -6.88 -21.01 12.62
C LEU A 208 -6.83 -22.50 12.28
N LYS A 209 -6.05 -22.91 11.28
CA LYS A 209 -5.82 -24.33 10.96
C LYS A 209 -4.93 -25.05 11.98
N HIS A 210 -4.16 -24.33 12.78
CA HIS A 210 -3.22 -24.89 13.76
C HIS A 210 -3.45 -24.29 15.16
N PRO A 211 -4.41 -24.82 15.95
CA PRO A 211 -4.79 -24.24 17.25
C PRO A 211 -3.64 -24.09 18.25
N LYS A 212 -2.61 -24.95 18.15
CA LYS A 212 -1.39 -24.84 18.97
C LYS A 212 -0.63 -23.53 18.71
N LEU A 213 -0.64 -23.01 17.48
CA LEU A 213 -0.01 -21.73 17.14
C LEU A 213 -0.77 -20.57 17.79
N VAL A 214 -2.10 -20.58 17.70
CA VAL A 214 -2.95 -19.54 18.31
C VAL A 214 -2.69 -19.45 19.82
N ARG A 215 -2.65 -20.60 20.53
CA ARG A 215 -2.37 -20.62 21.96
C ARG A 215 -1.01 -19.99 22.29
N LYS A 216 0.05 -20.36 21.57
CA LYS A 216 1.39 -19.78 21.78
C LYS A 216 1.45 -18.28 21.51
N VAL A 217 0.77 -17.80 20.47
CA VAL A 217 0.66 -16.36 20.20
C VAL A 217 -0.11 -15.65 21.33
N GLN A 218 -1.20 -16.24 21.83
CA GLN A 218 -1.97 -15.68 22.94
C GLN A 218 -1.19 -15.68 24.26
N GLU A 219 -0.42 -16.73 24.54
CA GLU A 219 0.49 -16.82 25.69
C GLU A 219 1.54 -15.71 25.63
N GLU A 220 2.23 -15.55 24.48
CA GLU A 220 3.22 -14.48 24.29
C GLU A 220 2.59 -13.08 24.45
N LEU A 221 1.41 -12.84 23.85
CA LEU A 221 0.71 -11.56 23.98
C LEU A 221 0.31 -11.28 25.44
N THR A 222 -0.15 -12.31 26.16
CA THR A 222 -0.54 -12.18 27.57
C THR A 222 0.66 -11.86 28.46
N GLU A 223 1.80 -12.49 28.21
CA GLU A 223 3.04 -12.25 28.98
C GLU A 223 3.62 -10.86 28.71
N ILE A 224 3.64 -10.43 27.45
CA ILE A 224 4.35 -9.21 27.03
C ILE A 224 3.49 -7.94 27.17
N VAL A 225 2.19 -8.05 26.89
CA VAL A 225 1.26 -6.90 26.83
C VAL A 225 0.31 -6.91 28.03
N GLY A 226 -0.12 -8.09 28.49
CA GLY A 226 -1.12 -8.24 29.54
C GLY A 226 -2.56 -8.18 29.02
N LEU A 227 -3.51 -8.67 29.83
CA LEU A 227 -4.91 -8.82 29.42
C LEU A 227 -5.70 -7.50 29.38
N ASN A 228 -5.26 -6.49 30.14
CA ASN A 228 -5.99 -5.22 30.30
C ASN A 228 -5.42 -4.08 29.45
N THR A 229 -4.49 -4.38 28.55
CA THR A 229 -3.79 -3.37 27.73
C THR A 229 -3.88 -3.74 26.25
N SER A 230 -4.08 -2.74 25.40
CA SER A 230 -4.10 -2.94 23.95
C SER A 230 -2.68 -3.12 23.40
N VAL A 231 -2.54 -3.96 22.38
CA VAL A 231 -1.28 -4.08 21.63
C VAL A 231 -0.97 -2.75 20.93
N GLU A 232 0.20 -2.20 21.24
CA GLU A 232 0.79 -1.03 20.57
C GLU A 232 2.05 -1.43 19.79
N GLU A 233 2.41 -0.68 18.73
CA GLU A 233 3.56 -0.99 17.85
C GLU A 233 4.89 -1.10 18.62
N GLY A 234 5.04 -0.38 19.72
CA GLY A 234 6.22 -0.46 20.60
C GLY A 234 6.44 -1.82 21.28
N HIS A 235 5.44 -2.71 21.30
CA HIS A 235 5.60 -4.07 21.82
C HIS A 235 6.22 -5.03 20.81
N PHE A 236 6.14 -4.74 19.50
CA PHE A 236 6.56 -5.65 18.44
C PHE A 236 7.98 -6.18 18.58
N PRO A 237 8.99 -5.39 19.01
CA PRO A 237 10.35 -5.91 19.20
C PRO A 237 10.44 -7.08 20.19
N LYS A 238 9.46 -7.22 21.09
CA LYS A 238 9.41 -8.28 22.11
C LYS A 238 8.55 -9.49 21.73
N LEU A 239 7.69 -9.37 20.70
CA LEU A 239 6.78 -10.43 20.26
C LEU A 239 7.46 -11.36 19.23
N LYS A 240 8.40 -12.18 19.70
CA LYS A 240 9.27 -13.01 18.86
C LYS A 240 8.54 -14.15 18.16
N TYR A 241 7.57 -14.75 18.82
CA TYR A 241 6.78 -15.83 18.27
C TYR A 241 5.81 -15.31 17.22
N LEU A 242 5.15 -14.18 17.47
CA LEU A 242 4.34 -13.50 16.44
C LEU A 242 5.18 -13.09 15.23
N GLU A 243 6.39 -12.56 15.44
CA GLU A 243 7.33 -12.26 14.36
C GLU A 243 7.68 -13.51 13.53
N ALA A 244 7.90 -14.65 14.20
CA ALA A 244 8.15 -15.93 13.54
C ALA A 244 6.94 -16.42 12.74
N VAL A 245 5.71 -16.24 13.24
CA VAL A 245 4.48 -16.57 12.51
C VAL A 245 4.36 -15.75 11.22
N VAL A 246 4.64 -14.43 11.29
CA VAL A 246 4.62 -13.56 10.11
C VAL A 246 5.68 -13.99 9.10
N LYS A 247 6.91 -14.26 9.55
CA LYS A 247 8.00 -14.75 8.68
C LYS A 247 7.66 -16.08 8.00
N GLU A 248 7.08 -17.02 8.75
CA GLU A 248 6.69 -18.32 8.20
C GLU A 248 5.51 -18.21 7.24
N THR A 249 4.60 -17.28 7.49
CA THR A 249 3.53 -16.94 6.55
C THR A 249 4.11 -16.45 5.22
N PHE A 250 5.09 -15.55 5.23
CA PHE A 250 5.76 -15.10 4.01
C PHE A 250 6.57 -16.20 3.30
N ARG A 251 7.14 -17.14 4.06
CA ARG A 251 7.87 -18.29 3.49
C ARG A 251 6.93 -19.23 2.72
N LEU A 252 5.73 -19.46 3.25
CA LEU A 252 4.74 -20.39 2.68
C LEU A 252 3.83 -19.74 1.63
N HIS A 253 3.40 -18.51 1.89
CA HIS A 253 2.42 -17.77 1.10
C HIS A 253 2.91 -16.32 0.84
N PRO A 254 3.98 -16.14 0.05
CA PRO A 254 4.42 -14.81 -0.34
C PRO A 254 3.31 -14.12 -1.15
N PRO A 255 2.89 -12.88 -0.80
CA PRO A 255 1.81 -12.20 -1.53
C PRO A 255 2.10 -12.01 -3.03
N ILE A 256 3.37 -11.87 -3.41
CA ILE A 256 3.82 -11.75 -4.81
C ILE A 256 4.81 -12.89 -5.10
N PRO A 257 4.32 -14.12 -5.41
CA PRO A 257 5.18 -15.30 -5.51
C PRO A 257 6.19 -15.25 -6.67
N LEU A 258 5.90 -14.47 -7.72
CA LEU A 258 6.78 -14.26 -8.88
C LEU A 258 7.55 -12.93 -8.82
N LEU A 259 7.41 -12.19 -7.71
CA LEU A 259 7.92 -10.81 -7.57
C LEU A 259 7.43 -9.87 -8.69
N VAL A 260 7.98 -8.67 -8.74
CA VAL A 260 7.80 -7.78 -9.90
C VAL A 260 8.78 -8.21 -10.99
N PRO A 261 8.38 -8.30 -12.27
CA PRO A 261 9.26 -8.73 -13.35
C PRO A 261 10.55 -7.91 -13.44
N HIS A 262 11.68 -8.59 -13.63
CA HIS A 262 12.99 -7.96 -13.85
C HIS A 262 13.35 -7.97 -15.34
N CYS A 263 14.06 -6.93 -15.78
CA CYS A 263 14.61 -6.84 -17.14
C CYS A 263 16.12 -6.59 -17.08
N PRO A 264 16.96 -7.36 -17.80
CA PRO A 264 18.39 -7.12 -17.84
C PRO A 264 18.71 -5.79 -18.52
N SER A 265 19.55 -4.96 -17.89
CA SER A 265 19.98 -3.67 -18.47
C SER A 265 21.02 -3.81 -19.58
N LYS A 266 21.65 -4.98 -19.67
CA LYS A 266 22.61 -5.37 -20.70
C LYS A 266 22.63 -6.90 -20.82
N SER A 267 23.08 -7.41 -21.98
CA SER A 267 23.32 -8.85 -22.17
C SER A 267 24.20 -9.39 -21.03
N THR A 268 23.74 -10.47 -20.40
CA THR A 268 24.31 -10.99 -19.15
C THR A 268 24.12 -12.50 -19.10
N THR A 269 25.15 -13.22 -18.67
CA THR A 269 25.06 -14.67 -18.46
C THR A 269 24.65 -14.98 -17.04
N VAL A 270 23.60 -15.80 -16.87
CA VAL A 270 23.14 -16.31 -15.57
C VAL A 270 23.26 -17.84 -15.59
N ALA A 271 24.07 -18.38 -14.68
CA ALA A 271 24.30 -19.83 -14.56
C ALA A 271 24.72 -20.52 -15.88
N GLY A 272 25.44 -19.81 -16.76
CA GLY A 272 25.90 -20.32 -18.06
C GLY A 272 24.95 -20.08 -19.24
N TYR A 273 23.76 -19.53 -19.01
CA TYR A 273 22.80 -19.15 -20.07
C TYR A 273 22.89 -17.65 -20.35
N THR A 274 22.96 -17.27 -21.62
CA THR A 274 23.08 -15.87 -22.07
C THR A 274 21.73 -15.28 -22.43
#